data_AF-E6X3F9-F1
#
_entry.id   AF-E6X3F9-F1
#
_cell.length_a   1.000
_cell.length_b   1.000
_cell.length_c   1.000
_cell.angle_alpha   90.00
_cell.angle_beta   90.00
_cell.angle_gamma   90.00
#
_symmetry.space_group_name_H-M   'P 1'
#
loop_
_entity.id
_entity.type
_entity.pdbx_description
1 polymer ?
#
loop_
_entity_poly.entity_id
_entity_poly.type
_entity_poly.pdbx_seq_one_letter_code
_entity_poly.pdbx_strand_id
1 'polypeptide(L)'
;MQIPDRPLPFRILGLGILVGLSSGLAISFYVLLTEAVTHLFYGPDPLVDTRKLPLWYLYLVPTAAILLVQRLIALDPSVREYGVAEIAQAVQENRYTITLKGLVLKIIASVLSLASGFNVGNEGPSAAIGAMIAYRFNRLFHLPGKFVTLIISLGASSGIAAVFVSPVTGITFALENIAYEFLNRRMGPIILGASLAFGVAYLFLKPLVFHYSIGRHFDYSYLLGSLLFIPVILIFLFLYLALKKWLLLFLDRFVASRAGRYRDLFFALLGGATVGTLLWQAPIAAFSGHEMVAALINGTIPISLKLLLLVVLLRILGTALAIYANAVGGLFLPLMSIGALIGYGYGEALQLYAGIPVHSYAFAAIGASVFMGVVMRLPLTAVVLALEITYDYNIIVPTAVTVVLTGFLMDRIFHIRKLAANEV
;
A
#
# COMPACT_ATOMS: atom_id res chain seq x y z
N MET A 1 -21.43 22.58 3.20
CA MET A 1 -21.47 23.84 2.43
C MET A 1 -21.34 23.50 0.96
N GLN A 2 -22.36 23.71 0.13
CA GLN A 2 -22.24 23.54 -1.31
C GLN A 2 -21.26 24.58 -1.86
N ILE A 3 -20.14 24.12 -2.43
CA ILE A 3 -19.14 25.00 -3.02
C ILE A 3 -19.77 25.60 -4.29
N PRO A 4 -19.86 26.93 -4.44
CA PRO A 4 -20.58 27.55 -5.54
C PRO A 4 -20.05 27.10 -6.91
N ASP A 5 -20.99 26.96 -7.84
CA ASP A 5 -20.87 26.36 -9.18
C ASP A 5 -20.17 27.29 -10.19
N ARG A 6 -19.00 27.83 -9.80
CA ARG A 6 -18.15 28.65 -10.69
C ARG A 6 -17.19 27.75 -11.48
N PRO A 7 -16.84 28.11 -12.74
CA PRO A 7 -15.87 27.39 -13.54
C PRO A 7 -14.53 27.28 -12.78
N LEU A 8 -13.86 26.12 -12.93
CA LEU A 8 -12.54 25.90 -12.36
C LEU A 8 -11.60 27.02 -12.82
N PRO A 9 -10.92 27.72 -11.90
CA PRO A 9 -9.91 28.69 -12.30
C PRO A 9 -8.86 27.99 -13.15
N PHE A 10 -8.51 28.55 -14.31
CA PHE A 10 -7.43 28.06 -15.18
C PHE A 10 -6.12 27.79 -14.40
N ARG A 11 -5.89 28.56 -13.33
CA ARG A 11 -4.79 28.39 -12.38
C ARG A 11 -4.75 26.99 -11.72
N ILE A 12 -5.89 26.38 -11.42
CA ILE A 12 -5.94 25.04 -10.80
C ILE A 12 -5.59 23.95 -11.84
N LEU A 13 -5.94 24.17 -13.11
CA LEU A 13 -5.56 23.24 -14.18
C LEU A 13 -4.05 23.28 -14.44
N GLY A 14 -3.46 24.49 -14.48
CA GLY A 14 -2.00 24.66 -14.55
C GLY A 14 -1.28 24.08 -13.32
N LEU A 15 -1.89 24.15 -12.13
CA LEU A 15 -1.41 23.48 -10.94
C LEU A 15 -1.35 21.95 -11.13
N GLY A 16 -2.34 21.36 -11.81
CA GLY A 16 -2.36 19.93 -12.14
C GLY A 16 -1.12 19.50 -12.92
N ILE A 17 -0.68 20.32 -13.89
CA ILE A 17 0.53 20.06 -14.68
C ILE A 17 1.78 20.06 -13.80
N LEU A 18 1.97 21.13 -13.02
CA LEU A 18 3.14 21.28 -12.15
C LEU A 18 3.21 20.18 -11.11
N VAL A 19 2.07 19.86 -10.46
CA VAL A 19 1.99 18.82 -9.44
C VAL A 19 2.23 17.43 -10.04
N GLY A 20 1.64 17.12 -11.20
CA GLY A 20 1.83 15.84 -11.87
C GLY A 20 3.29 15.58 -12.22
N LEU A 21 3.95 16.52 -12.91
CA LEU A 21 5.35 16.38 -13.31
C LEU A 21 6.30 16.29 -12.11
N SER A 22 6.14 17.19 -11.13
CA SER A 22 7.00 17.20 -9.94
C SER A 22 6.79 15.99 -9.03
N SER A 23 5.54 15.52 -8.86
CA SER A 23 5.25 14.30 -8.12
C SER A 23 5.82 13.08 -8.85
N GLY A 24 5.62 12.97 -10.16
CA GLY A 24 6.21 11.88 -10.95
C GLY A 24 7.72 11.76 -10.75
N LEU A 25 8.46 12.88 -10.82
CA LEU A 25 9.91 12.91 -10.57
C LEU A 25 10.26 12.55 -9.12
N ALA A 26 9.56 13.15 -8.14
CA ALA A 26 9.86 12.94 -6.72
C ALA A 26 9.58 11.50 -6.27
N ILE A 27 8.46 10.91 -6.71
CA ILE A 27 8.12 9.52 -6.41
C ILE A 27 9.09 8.57 -7.13
N SER A 28 9.45 8.84 -8.39
CA SER A 28 10.44 8.02 -9.11
C SER A 28 11.79 8.01 -8.40
N PHE A 29 12.28 9.19 -8.01
CA PHE A 29 13.50 9.30 -7.21
C PHE A 29 13.40 8.55 -5.88
N TYR A 30 12.27 8.68 -5.17
CA TYR A 30 12.04 8.00 -3.90
C TYR A 30 12.04 6.46 -4.03
N VAL A 31 11.40 5.92 -5.07
CA VAL A 31 11.37 4.47 -5.32
C VAL A 31 12.77 3.96 -5.69
N LEU A 32 13.47 4.64 -6.60
CA LEU A 32 14.84 4.29 -6.99
C LEU A 32 15.83 4.40 -5.82
N LEU A 33 15.65 5.39 -4.94
CA LEU A 33 16.44 5.52 -3.72
C LEU A 33 16.18 4.34 -2.76
N THR A 34 14.92 3.91 -2.63
CA THR A 34 14.55 2.75 -1.82
C THR A 34 15.22 1.48 -2.36
N GLU A 35 15.16 1.27 -3.68
CA GLU A 35 15.83 0.14 -4.35
C GLU A 35 17.35 0.19 -4.15
N ALA A 36 17.99 1.34 -4.36
CA ALA A 36 19.43 1.52 -4.18
C ALA A 36 19.89 1.23 -2.73
N VAL A 37 19.15 1.70 -1.73
CA VAL A 37 19.46 1.41 -0.32
C VAL A 37 19.19 -0.07 0.01
N THR A 38 18.18 -0.69 -0.58
CA THR A 38 17.92 -2.13 -0.42
C THR A 38 19.09 -2.94 -0.97
N HIS A 39 19.59 -2.58 -2.16
CA HIS A 39 20.76 -3.22 -2.77
C HIS A 39 22.04 -2.98 -1.95
N LEU A 40 22.19 -1.80 -1.36
CA LEU A 40 23.30 -1.50 -0.46
C LEU A 40 23.29 -2.40 0.80
N PHE A 41 22.10 -2.67 1.36
CA PHE A 41 21.97 -3.51 2.55
C PHE A 41 22.11 -5.00 2.23
N TYR A 42 21.47 -5.48 1.15
CA TYR A 42 21.27 -6.92 0.97
C TYR A 42 21.89 -7.51 -0.30
N GLY A 43 22.44 -6.67 -1.18
CA GLY A 43 22.98 -7.09 -2.48
C GLY A 43 21.96 -6.92 -3.62
N PRO A 44 22.38 -7.19 -4.88
CA PRO A 44 21.56 -6.96 -6.07
C PRO A 44 20.28 -7.77 -6.13
N ASP A 45 20.24 -8.97 -5.54
CA ASP A 45 19.01 -9.76 -5.40
C ASP A 45 18.77 -10.05 -3.91
N PRO A 46 18.06 -9.17 -3.18
CA PRO A 46 17.82 -9.33 -1.75
C PRO A 46 17.12 -10.65 -1.39
N LEU A 47 16.34 -11.25 -2.29
CA LEU A 47 15.62 -12.50 -2.01
C LEU A 47 16.57 -13.71 -2.00
N VAL A 48 17.71 -13.61 -2.69
CA VAL A 48 18.72 -14.67 -2.80
C VAL A 48 19.96 -14.36 -1.95
N ASP A 49 20.46 -13.13 -2.03
CA ASP A 49 21.73 -12.71 -1.44
C ASP A 49 21.68 -12.59 0.09
N THR A 50 20.49 -12.37 0.68
CA THR A 50 20.30 -12.40 2.13
C THR A 50 20.76 -13.71 2.78
N ARG A 51 20.69 -14.83 2.06
CA ARG A 51 21.17 -16.14 2.55
C ARG A 51 22.69 -16.25 2.66
N LYS A 52 23.43 -15.36 1.98
CA LYS A 52 24.90 -15.31 1.99
C LYS A 52 25.43 -14.43 3.11
N LEU A 53 24.57 -13.59 3.70
CA LEU A 53 24.95 -12.64 4.75
C LEU A 53 25.01 -13.33 6.11
N PRO A 54 25.90 -12.87 7.02
CA PRO A 54 26.00 -13.45 8.34
C PRO A 54 24.76 -13.11 9.17
N LEU A 55 24.33 -14.05 10.02
CA LEU A 55 23.10 -13.90 10.82
C LEU A 55 23.06 -12.60 11.62
N TRP A 56 24.15 -12.20 12.28
CA TRP A 56 24.18 -10.96 13.06
C TRP A 56 23.83 -9.71 12.22
N TYR A 57 24.18 -9.71 10.93
CA TYR A 57 23.93 -8.59 10.03
C TYR A 57 22.44 -8.48 9.66
N LEU A 58 21.77 -9.62 9.43
CA LEU A 58 20.34 -9.69 9.13
C LEU A 58 19.47 -9.16 10.27
N TYR A 59 19.94 -9.24 11.52
CA TYR A 59 19.25 -8.65 12.67
C TYR A 59 19.69 -7.20 12.92
N LEU A 60 20.96 -6.87 12.70
CA LEU A 60 21.51 -5.53 12.96
C LEU A 60 20.89 -4.48 12.03
N VAL A 61 20.84 -4.73 10.73
CA VAL A 61 20.35 -3.75 9.74
C VAL A 61 18.92 -3.29 10.02
N PRO A 62 17.90 -4.16 10.12
CA PRO A 62 16.54 -3.72 10.40
C PRO A 62 16.39 -3.08 11.78
N THR A 63 17.14 -3.55 12.78
CA THR A 63 17.12 -2.94 14.12
C THR A 63 17.71 -1.53 14.12
N ALA A 64 18.84 -1.32 13.45
CA ALA A 64 19.47 0.01 13.35
C ALA A 64 18.62 0.98 12.53
N ALA A 65 18.04 0.51 11.42
CA ALA A 65 17.17 1.31 10.57
C ALA A 65 15.93 1.80 11.32
N ILE A 66 15.24 0.92 12.06
CA ILE A 66 14.01 1.31 12.77
C ILE A 66 14.29 2.21 13.97
N LEU A 67 15.43 2.03 14.66
CA LEU A 67 15.87 2.96 15.71
C LEU A 67 16.12 4.36 15.15
N LEU A 68 16.74 4.44 13.97
CA LEU A 68 16.95 5.72 13.29
C LEU A 68 15.61 6.34 12.88
N VAL A 69 14.67 5.55 12.34
CA VAL A 69 13.30 6.01 12.01
C VAL A 69 12.60 6.58 13.25
N GLN A 70 12.62 5.88 14.38
CA GLN A 70 12.03 6.37 15.62
C GLN A 70 12.70 7.66 16.10
N ARG A 71 14.02 7.79 15.93
CA ARG A 71 14.74 9.03 16.24
C ARG A 71 14.28 10.18 15.34
N LEU A 72 14.05 9.94 14.05
CA LEU A 72 13.52 10.94 13.13
C LEU A 72 12.10 11.38 13.53
N ILE A 73 11.24 10.44 13.92
CA ILE A 73 9.89 10.74 14.43
C ILE A 73 9.94 11.55 15.72
N ALA A 74 10.88 11.24 16.63
CA ALA A 74 11.07 12.00 17.86
C ALA A 74 11.57 13.43 17.61
N LEU A 75 12.31 13.66 16.52
CA LEU A 75 12.76 15.00 16.11
C LEU A 75 11.67 15.81 15.41
N ASP A 76 10.82 15.14 14.65
CA ASP A 76 9.71 15.75 13.92
C ASP A 76 8.52 14.76 13.85
N PRO A 77 7.49 14.93 14.69
CA PRO A 77 6.33 14.04 14.73
C PRO A 77 5.59 13.93 13.40
N SER A 78 5.78 14.89 12.48
CA SER A 78 5.17 14.88 11.15
C SER A 78 5.70 13.76 10.23
N VAL A 79 6.82 13.14 10.61
CA VAL A 79 7.44 12.01 9.90
C VAL A 79 6.65 10.73 10.07
N ARG A 80 5.87 10.59 11.15
CA ARG A 80 5.04 9.41 11.41
C ARG A 80 4.10 9.16 10.23
N GLU A 81 3.78 7.90 10.00
CA GLU A 81 2.83 7.57 8.94
C GLU A 81 1.42 7.97 9.34
N TYR A 82 0.75 8.71 8.47
CA TYR A 82 -0.63 9.20 8.64
C TYR A 82 -1.42 8.91 7.37
N GLY A 83 -2.73 8.69 7.52
CA GLY A 83 -3.61 8.54 6.38
C GLY A 83 -3.71 9.84 5.58
N VAL A 84 -3.76 9.75 4.25
CA VAL A 84 -3.84 10.95 3.39
C VAL A 84 -5.09 11.80 3.68
N ALA A 85 -6.21 11.17 4.04
CA ALA A 85 -7.42 11.87 4.47
C ALA A 85 -7.22 12.66 5.78
N GLU A 86 -6.41 12.14 6.70
CA GLU A 86 -6.09 12.81 7.97
C GLU A 86 -5.15 13.98 7.75
N ILE A 87 -4.18 13.83 6.84
CA ILE A 87 -3.34 14.94 6.39
C ILE A 87 -4.24 16.04 5.79
N ALA A 88 -5.20 15.68 4.93
CA ALA A 88 -6.13 16.64 4.36
C ALA A 88 -6.94 17.39 5.43
N GLN A 89 -7.50 16.65 6.39
CA GLN A 89 -8.28 17.21 7.49
C GLN A 89 -7.43 18.13 8.38
N ALA A 90 -6.26 17.67 8.81
CA ALA A 90 -5.38 18.43 9.70
C ALA A 90 -4.90 19.74 9.05
N VAL A 91 -4.64 19.73 7.75
CA VAL A 91 -4.29 20.94 7.00
C VAL A 91 -5.50 21.87 6.85
N GLN A 92 -6.70 21.34 6.56
CA GLN A 92 -7.91 22.14 6.41
C GLN A 92 -8.31 22.85 7.71
N GLU A 93 -8.11 22.20 8.84
CA GLU A 93 -8.37 22.75 10.17
C GLU A 93 -7.22 23.64 10.70
N ASN A 94 -6.22 23.95 9.86
CA ASN A 94 -5.00 24.68 10.21
C ASN A 94 -4.22 24.10 11.40
N ARG A 95 -4.43 22.82 11.73
CA ARG A 95 -3.72 22.11 12.80
C ARG A 95 -2.33 21.66 12.38
N TYR A 96 -2.06 21.63 11.08
CA TYR A 96 -0.83 21.11 10.52
C TYR A 96 -0.39 21.89 9.29
N THR A 97 0.90 22.24 9.24
CA THR A 97 1.52 22.86 8.06
C THR A 97 2.64 21.97 7.56
N ILE A 98 2.52 21.56 6.30
CA ILE A 98 3.53 20.73 5.63
C ILE A 98 4.79 21.55 5.37
N THR A 99 5.91 21.11 5.93
CA THR A 99 7.23 21.73 5.74
C THR A 99 8.11 20.90 4.78
N LEU A 100 9.07 21.56 4.13
CA LEU A 100 10.05 20.87 3.27
C LEU A 100 10.95 19.95 4.10
N LYS A 101 11.33 20.37 5.32
CA LYS A 101 12.08 19.55 6.27
C LYS A 101 11.32 18.26 6.59
N GLY A 102 10.04 18.36 6.96
CA GLY A 102 9.19 17.20 7.23
C GLY A 102 9.08 16.25 6.03
N LEU A 103 8.97 16.79 4.82
CA LEU A 103 8.96 16.00 3.57
C LEU A 103 10.25 15.16 3.42
N VAL A 104 11.41 15.80 3.54
CA VAL A 104 12.71 15.12 3.41
C VAL A 104 12.89 14.07 4.49
N LEU A 105 12.55 14.40 5.74
CA LEU A 105 12.65 13.45 6.85
C LEU A 105 11.71 12.25 6.65
N LYS A 106 10.50 12.47 6.11
CA LYS A 106 9.57 11.39 5.79
C LYS A 106 10.08 10.47 4.69
N ILE A 107 10.68 11.03 3.63
CA ILE A 107 11.34 10.24 2.57
C ILE A 107 12.43 9.36 3.19
N ILE A 108 13.32 9.93 4.00
CA ILE A 108 14.42 9.17 4.63
C ILE A 108 13.88 8.07 5.54
N ALA A 109 12.92 8.38 6.41
CA ALA A 109 12.33 7.41 7.34
C ALA A 109 11.63 6.26 6.59
N SER A 110 10.94 6.58 5.50
CA SER A 110 10.27 5.59 4.67
C SER A 110 11.25 4.70 3.90
N VAL A 111 12.29 5.28 3.30
CA VAL A 111 13.37 4.55 2.64
C VAL A 111 14.03 3.57 3.62
N LEU A 112 14.36 4.02 4.84
CA LEU A 112 14.97 3.15 5.86
C LEU A 112 14.04 2.01 6.28
N SER A 113 12.75 2.30 6.45
CA SER A 113 11.75 1.29 6.81
C SER A 113 11.62 0.22 5.73
N LEU A 114 11.42 0.64 4.47
CA LEU A 114 11.26 -0.25 3.32
C LEU A 114 12.53 -1.03 3.01
N ALA A 115 13.66 -0.33 2.87
CA ALA A 115 14.90 -0.92 2.40
C ALA A 115 15.51 -1.90 3.41
N SER A 116 15.23 -1.72 4.71
CA SER A 116 15.67 -2.66 5.73
C SER A 116 14.81 -3.93 5.85
N GLY A 117 13.72 -4.02 5.09
CA GLY A 117 12.92 -5.25 4.96
C GLY A 117 11.64 -5.30 5.78
N PHE A 118 11.21 -4.20 6.41
CA PHE A 118 9.91 -4.16 7.07
C PHE A 118 8.76 -4.36 6.06
N ASN A 119 7.70 -5.04 6.52
CA ASN A 119 6.49 -5.31 5.75
C ASN A 119 5.59 -4.08 5.64
N VAL A 120 6.12 -3.02 5.03
CA VAL A 120 5.43 -1.79 4.67
C VAL A 120 5.62 -1.52 3.18
N GLY A 121 4.76 -0.70 2.59
CA GLY A 121 4.74 -0.36 1.18
C GLY A 121 5.08 1.13 0.93
N ASN A 122 5.38 1.45 -0.32
CA ASN A 122 5.79 2.79 -0.75
C ASN A 122 4.60 3.72 -1.04
N GLU A 123 3.36 3.24 -0.99
CA GLU A 123 2.15 3.93 -1.48
C GLU A 123 1.66 5.02 -0.54
N GLY A 124 1.59 4.72 0.77
CA GLY A 124 1.23 5.71 1.79
C GLY A 124 2.16 6.92 1.76
N PRO A 125 3.49 6.69 1.83
CA PRO A 125 4.50 7.72 1.62
C PRO A 125 4.38 8.42 0.27
N SER A 126 4.16 7.70 -0.84
CA SER A 126 4.04 8.31 -2.18
C SER A 126 2.85 9.25 -2.28
N ALA A 127 1.69 8.84 -1.75
CA ALA A 127 0.51 9.68 -1.69
C ALA A 127 0.72 10.91 -0.78
N ALA A 128 1.40 10.71 0.36
CA ALA A 128 1.75 11.81 1.25
C ALA A 128 2.74 12.79 0.61
N ILE A 129 3.81 12.30 -0.03
CA ILE A 129 4.81 13.10 -0.76
C ILE A 129 4.11 13.92 -1.86
N GLY A 130 3.27 13.28 -2.67
CA GLY A 130 2.51 13.98 -3.71
C GLY A 130 1.58 15.05 -3.13
N ALA A 131 0.84 14.73 -2.06
CA ALA A 131 0.00 15.70 -1.35
C ALA A 131 0.81 16.87 -0.78
N MET A 132 1.99 16.60 -0.23
CA MET A 132 2.90 17.62 0.31
C MET A 132 3.42 18.54 -0.79
N ILE A 133 3.84 18.00 -1.94
CA ILE A 133 4.25 18.77 -3.12
C ILE A 133 3.10 19.67 -3.59
N ALA A 134 1.89 19.11 -3.72
CA ALA A 134 0.72 19.86 -4.13
C ALA A 134 0.37 21.01 -3.17
N TYR A 135 0.47 20.76 -1.86
CA TYR A 135 0.25 21.80 -0.84
C TYR A 135 1.32 22.92 -0.91
N ARG A 136 2.57 22.61 -1.27
CA ARG A 136 3.59 23.65 -1.47
C ARG A 136 3.25 24.56 -2.64
N PHE A 137 2.76 24.02 -3.75
CA PHE A 137 2.28 24.86 -4.85
C PHE A 137 1.03 25.65 -4.47
N ASN A 138 0.10 25.08 -3.69
CA ASN A 138 -1.04 25.81 -3.13
C ASN A 138 -0.60 27.08 -2.38
N ARG A 139 0.43 26.96 -1.53
CA ARG A 139 1.01 28.09 -0.78
C ARG A 139 1.69 29.09 -1.70
N LEU A 140 2.47 28.63 -2.68
CA LEU A 140 3.17 29.49 -3.64
C LEU A 140 2.19 30.34 -4.46
N PHE A 141 1.09 29.75 -4.92
CA PHE A 141 0.07 30.42 -5.74
C PHE A 141 -1.05 31.10 -4.92
N HIS A 142 -0.95 31.10 -3.59
CA HIS A 142 -1.90 31.73 -2.66
C HIS A 142 -3.36 31.32 -2.94
N LEU A 143 -3.59 30.04 -3.23
CA LEU A 143 -4.93 29.56 -3.58
C LEU A 143 -5.85 29.52 -2.33
N PRO A 144 -7.16 29.78 -2.49
CA PRO A 144 -8.08 29.81 -1.36
C PRO A 144 -8.18 28.48 -0.61
N GLY A 145 -8.29 28.54 0.73
CA GLY A 145 -8.35 27.37 1.61
C GLY A 145 -9.44 26.35 1.26
N LYS A 146 -10.55 26.79 0.65
CA LYS A 146 -11.63 25.90 0.16
C LYS A 146 -11.21 24.88 -0.90
N PHE A 147 -10.02 25.03 -1.49
CA PHE A 147 -9.45 24.10 -2.47
C PHE A 147 -8.38 23.17 -1.88
N VAL A 148 -8.05 23.28 -0.59
CA VAL A 148 -6.99 22.48 0.05
C VAL A 148 -7.25 20.98 -0.14
N THR A 149 -8.48 20.51 0.11
CA THR A 149 -8.85 19.11 -0.07
C THR A 149 -8.66 18.67 -1.53
N LEU A 150 -9.09 19.49 -2.49
CA LEU A 150 -8.89 19.20 -3.93
C LEU A 150 -7.41 19.10 -4.29
N ILE A 151 -6.58 19.99 -3.75
CA ILE A 151 -5.14 20.05 -4.07
C ILE A 151 -4.39 18.91 -3.41
N ILE A 152 -4.72 18.57 -2.17
CA ILE A 152 -4.16 17.39 -1.49
C ILE A 152 -4.56 16.11 -2.23
N SER A 153 -5.82 16.00 -2.68
CA SER A 153 -6.28 14.87 -3.49
C SER A 153 -5.58 14.80 -4.85
N LEU A 154 -5.34 15.93 -5.51
CA LEU A 154 -4.54 16.00 -6.74
C LEU A 154 -3.12 15.45 -6.52
N GLY A 155 -2.45 15.88 -5.45
CA GLY A 155 -1.12 15.40 -5.11
C GLY A 155 -1.10 13.92 -4.75
N ALA A 156 -2.04 13.47 -3.92
CA ALA A 156 -2.18 12.08 -3.54
C ALA A 156 -2.44 11.17 -4.75
N SER A 157 -3.33 11.61 -5.65
CA SER A 157 -3.62 10.94 -6.91
C SER A 157 -2.37 10.80 -7.78
N SER A 158 -1.61 11.89 -7.91
CA SER A 158 -0.35 11.92 -8.66
C SER A 158 0.71 10.99 -8.06
N GLY A 159 0.80 10.94 -6.72
CA GLY A 159 1.71 10.04 -6.02
C GLY A 159 1.36 8.56 -6.19
N ILE A 160 0.09 8.19 -6.06
CA ILE A 160 -0.38 6.81 -6.30
C ILE A 160 -0.25 6.42 -7.78
N ALA A 161 -0.57 7.33 -8.71
CA ALA A 161 -0.40 7.09 -10.14
C ALA A 161 1.06 6.82 -10.51
N ALA A 162 2.01 7.56 -9.90
CA ALA A 162 3.43 7.36 -10.13
C ALA A 162 3.94 6.04 -9.53
N VAL A 163 3.60 5.74 -8.27
CA VAL A 163 4.18 4.59 -7.55
C VAL A 163 3.73 3.24 -8.12
N PHE A 164 2.47 3.14 -8.55
CA PHE A 164 1.94 1.94 -9.19
C PHE A 164 2.09 1.96 -10.71
N VAL A 165 2.53 3.10 -11.28
CA VAL A 165 2.52 3.31 -12.73
C VAL A 165 1.11 3.01 -13.28
N SER A 166 0.10 3.59 -12.63
CA SER A 166 -1.32 3.23 -12.76
C SER A 166 -2.21 4.47 -12.56
N PRO A 167 -2.49 5.26 -13.63
CA PRO A 167 -3.12 6.57 -13.50
C PRO A 167 -4.57 6.50 -13.04
N VAL A 168 -5.36 5.53 -13.50
CA VAL A 168 -6.79 5.42 -13.15
C VAL A 168 -6.95 4.97 -11.69
N THR A 169 -6.06 4.10 -11.19
CA THR A 169 -5.93 3.74 -9.78
C THR A 169 -5.64 4.97 -8.94
N GLY A 170 -4.69 5.82 -9.36
CA GLY A 170 -4.40 7.07 -8.67
C GLY A 170 -5.61 7.99 -8.58
N ILE A 171 -6.39 8.10 -9.66
CA ILE A 171 -7.62 8.91 -9.69
C ILE A 171 -8.67 8.34 -8.75
N THR A 172 -8.98 7.05 -8.88
CA THR A 172 -10.01 6.40 -8.07
C THR A 172 -9.66 6.33 -6.59
N PHE A 173 -8.39 6.10 -6.25
CA PHE A 173 -7.89 6.19 -4.87
C PHE A 173 -8.19 7.56 -4.27
N ALA A 174 -7.87 8.65 -4.99
CA ALA A 174 -8.09 9.99 -4.48
C ALA A 174 -9.58 10.32 -4.31
N LEU A 175 -10.44 9.86 -5.23
CA LEU A 175 -11.89 10.04 -5.16
C LEU A 175 -12.52 9.27 -4.00
N GLU A 176 -12.23 7.97 -3.92
CA GLU A 176 -12.82 7.07 -2.95
C GLU A 176 -12.31 7.33 -1.53
N ASN A 177 -11.03 7.73 -1.40
CA ASN A 177 -10.44 7.94 -0.09
C ASN A 177 -10.67 9.34 0.49
N ILE A 178 -10.75 10.39 -0.35
CA ILE A 178 -10.71 11.80 0.10
C ILE A 178 -11.73 12.69 -0.63
N ALA A 179 -11.82 12.58 -1.97
CA ALA A 179 -12.43 13.58 -2.82
C ALA A 179 -13.85 13.25 -3.31
N TYR A 180 -14.62 12.45 -2.56
CA TYR A 180 -15.97 12.04 -2.98
C TYR A 180 -16.89 13.25 -3.29
N GLU A 181 -16.74 14.35 -2.55
CA GLU A 181 -17.52 15.58 -2.76
C GLU A 181 -17.18 16.35 -4.06
N PHE A 182 -16.07 16.03 -4.73
CA PHE A 182 -15.57 16.73 -5.93
C PHE A 182 -15.90 16.03 -7.26
N LEU A 183 -16.61 14.89 -7.21
CA LEU A 183 -17.01 14.08 -8.37
C LEU A 183 -17.76 14.87 -9.45
N ASN A 184 -18.53 15.87 -9.07
CA ASN A 184 -19.50 16.45 -10.00
C ASN A 184 -18.89 17.35 -11.08
N ARG A 185 -17.81 18.12 -10.83
CA ARG A 185 -17.23 19.06 -11.85
C ARG A 185 -15.74 19.42 -11.69
N ARG A 186 -14.99 18.87 -10.73
CA ARG A 186 -13.61 19.35 -10.43
C ARG A 186 -12.51 18.31 -10.55
N MET A 187 -12.77 17.23 -11.29
CA MET A 187 -11.83 16.13 -11.47
C MET A 187 -10.73 16.42 -12.49
N GLY A 188 -10.92 17.37 -13.41
CA GLY A 188 -9.97 17.66 -14.49
C GLY A 188 -8.51 17.81 -14.04
N PRO A 189 -8.20 18.62 -13.01
CA PRO A 189 -6.84 18.72 -12.47
C PRO A 189 -6.32 17.39 -11.92
N ILE A 190 -7.13 16.62 -11.17
CA ILE A 190 -6.74 15.32 -10.60
C ILE A 190 -6.35 14.36 -11.71
N ILE A 191 -7.20 14.24 -12.74
CA ILE A 191 -6.96 13.39 -13.90
C ILE A 191 -5.66 13.81 -14.60
N LEU A 192 -5.50 15.10 -14.88
CA LEU A 192 -4.32 15.63 -15.56
C LEU A 192 -3.03 15.37 -14.77
N GLY A 193 -3.05 15.61 -13.45
CA GLY A 193 -1.91 15.38 -12.58
C GLY A 193 -1.52 13.91 -12.50
N ALA A 194 -2.50 13.02 -12.31
CA ALA A 194 -2.29 11.57 -12.28
C ALA A 194 -1.68 11.05 -13.59
N SER A 195 -2.22 11.45 -14.75
CA SER A 195 -1.73 11.03 -16.06
C SER A 195 -0.29 11.52 -16.34
N LEU A 196 0.04 12.76 -15.94
CA LEU A 196 1.39 13.29 -16.10
C LEU A 196 2.39 12.63 -15.15
N ALA A 197 1.99 12.38 -13.90
CA ALA A 197 2.82 11.68 -12.92
C ALA A 197 3.11 10.25 -13.37
N PHE A 198 2.10 9.55 -13.89
CA PHE A 198 2.26 8.26 -14.56
C PHE A 198 3.26 8.35 -15.73
N GLY A 199 3.07 9.31 -16.65
CA GLY A 199 3.92 9.44 -17.83
C GLY A 199 5.40 9.65 -17.48
N VAL A 200 5.68 10.41 -16.42
CA VAL A 200 7.04 10.57 -15.89
C VAL A 200 7.52 9.27 -15.25
N ALA A 201 6.74 8.67 -14.36
CA ALA A 201 7.14 7.47 -13.63
C ALA A 201 7.38 6.27 -14.55
N TYR A 202 6.62 6.15 -15.64
CA TYR A 202 6.79 5.12 -16.66
C TYR A 202 8.19 5.11 -17.30
N LEU A 203 8.88 6.25 -17.33
CA LEU A 203 10.25 6.35 -17.87
C LEU A 203 11.32 5.76 -16.93
N PHE A 204 11.04 5.68 -15.63
CA PHE A 204 12.02 5.36 -14.60
C PHE A 204 11.70 4.11 -13.80
N LEU A 205 10.42 3.76 -13.67
CA LEU A 205 9.93 2.69 -12.80
C LEU A 205 9.37 1.53 -13.62
N LYS A 206 9.48 0.32 -13.05
CA LYS A 206 8.89 -0.88 -13.63
C LYS A 206 7.44 -1.04 -13.13
N PRO A 207 6.44 -1.08 -14.03
CA PRO A 207 5.07 -1.32 -13.63
C PRO A 207 4.87 -2.75 -13.12
N LEU A 208 3.93 -2.93 -12.19
CA LEU A 208 3.41 -4.24 -11.84
C LEU A 208 2.47 -4.71 -12.95
N VAL A 209 2.93 -5.67 -13.78
CA VAL A 209 2.21 -6.11 -14.98
C VAL A 209 1.92 -7.60 -14.94
N PHE A 210 0.69 -7.94 -15.33
CA PHE A 210 0.26 -9.29 -15.63
C PHE A 210 0.57 -9.66 -17.08
N HIS A 211 1.39 -10.69 -17.30
CA HIS A 211 1.84 -11.07 -18.63
C HIS A 211 0.92 -12.09 -19.34
N TYR A 212 0.01 -12.72 -18.60
CA TYR A 212 -0.86 -13.79 -19.10
C TYR A 212 -2.31 -13.34 -19.32
N SER A 213 -2.53 -12.08 -19.73
CA SER A 213 -3.89 -11.61 -20.06
C SER A 213 -4.49 -12.52 -21.14
N ILE A 214 -5.48 -13.33 -20.76
CA ILE A 214 -6.04 -14.42 -21.59
C ILE A 214 -7.14 -13.88 -22.49
N GLY A 215 -7.72 -12.72 -22.15
CA GLY A 215 -8.30 -11.89 -23.19
C GLY A 215 -9.39 -10.92 -22.77
N ARG A 216 -10.05 -10.45 -23.82
CA ARG A 216 -11.24 -9.59 -23.78
C ARG A 216 -12.55 -10.39 -23.70
N HIS A 217 -12.47 -11.73 -23.67
CA HIS A 217 -13.63 -12.61 -23.55
C HIS A 217 -13.91 -12.93 -22.08
N PHE A 218 -15.17 -13.17 -21.77
CA PHE A 218 -15.61 -13.49 -20.41
C PHE A 218 -15.89 -14.99 -20.27
N ASP A 219 -15.17 -15.64 -19.37
CA ASP A 219 -15.34 -17.05 -18.99
C ASP A 219 -15.97 -17.14 -17.60
N TYR A 220 -17.17 -17.74 -17.56
CA TYR A 220 -17.96 -17.93 -16.35
C TYR A 220 -17.25 -18.77 -15.28
N SER A 221 -16.26 -19.58 -15.65
CA SER A 221 -15.48 -20.40 -14.72
C SER A 221 -14.75 -19.55 -13.68
N TYR A 222 -14.23 -18.38 -14.08
CA TYR A 222 -13.56 -17.45 -13.17
C TYR A 222 -14.53 -16.78 -12.20
N LEU A 223 -15.73 -16.40 -12.67
CA LEU A 223 -16.77 -15.84 -11.82
C LEU A 223 -17.28 -16.89 -10.82
N LEU A 224 -17.53 -18.12 -11.28
CA LEU A 224 -17.95 -19.21 -10.40
C LEU A 224 -16.86 -19.51 -9.34
N GLY A 225 -15.61 -19.61 -9.78
CA GLY A 225 -14.48 -19.80 -8.86
C GLY A 225 -14.33 -18.64 -7.87
N SER A 226 -14.58 -17.39 -8.28
CA SER A 226 -14.51 -16.26 -7.35
C SER A 226 -15.66 -16.22 -6.33
N LEU A 227 -16.85 -16.68 -6.70
CA LEU A 227 -17.97 -16.84 -5.76
C LEU A 227 -17.65 -17.90 -4.71
N LEU A 228 -17.04 -19.02 -5.13
CA LEU A 228 -16.56 -20.08 -4.23
C LEU A 228 -15.34 -19.64 -3.39
N PHE A 229 -14.63 -18.60 -3.82
CA PHE A 229 -13.49 -18.03 -3.10
C PHE A 229 -13.91 -17.17 -1.90
N ILE A 230 -15.09 -16.55 -1.94
CA ILE A 230 -15.61 -15.66 -0.87
C ILE A 230 -15.46 -16.25 0.54
N PRO A 231 -15.95 -17.47 0.87
CA PRO A 231 -15.79 -18.03 2.21
C PRO A 231 -14.32 -18.22 2.60
N VAL A 232 -13.45 -18.58 1.65
CA VAL A 232 -12.02 -18.77 1.91
C VAL A 232 -11.35 -17.44 2.25
N ILE A 233 -11.51 -16.41 1.42
CA ILE A 233 -10.90 -15.11 1.67
C ILE A 233 -11.46 -14.44 2.93
N LEU A 234 -12.74 -14.66 3.26
CA LEU A 234 -13.34 -14.21 4.52
C LEU A 234 -12.64 -14.80 5.75
N ILE A 235 -12.32 -16.10 5.74
CA ILE A 235 -11.59 -16.74 6.85
C ILE A 235 -10.24 -16.06 7.07
N PHE A 236 -9.49 -15.81 6.00
CA PHE A 236 -8.17 -15.17 6.11
C PHE A 236 -8.26 -13.68 6.46
N LEU A 237 -9.27 -12.96 5.98
CA LEU A 237 -9.54 -11.58 6.38
C LEU A 237 -9.88 -11.51 7.88
N PHE A 238 -10.75 -12.40 8.36
CA PHE A 238 -11.06 -12.52 9.78
C PHE A 238 -9.81 -12.84 10.58
N LEU A 239 -9.02 -13.83 10.14
CA LEU A 239 -7.78 -14.21 10.79
C LEU A 239 -6.81 -13.02 10.88
N TYR A 240 -6.61 -12.29 9.79
CA TYR A 240 -5.75 -11.10 9.77
C TYR A 240 -6.24 -10.03 10.75
N LEU A 241 -7.52 -9.67 10.72
CA LEU A 241 -8.06 -8.64 11.60
C LEU A 241 -8.09 -9.08 13.07
N ALA A 242 -8.41 -10.34 13.34
CA ALA A 242 -8.43 -10.91 14.68
C ALA A 242 -7.01 -11.00 15.27
N LEU A 243 -6.03 -11.51 14.51
CA LEU A 243 -4.63 -11.57 14.93
C LEU A 243 -4.07 -10.17 15.14
N LYS A 244 -4.33 -9.24 14.23
CA LYS A 244 -3.94 -7.83 14.38
C LYS A 244 -4.52 -7.26 15.67
N LYS A 245 -5.83 -7.38 15.89
CA LYS A 245 -6.51 -6.87 17.09
C LYS A 245 -5.99 -7.52 18.37
N TRP A 246 -5.81 -8.84 18.35
CA TRP A 246 -5.32 -9.59 19.50
C TRP A 246 -3.88 -9.19 19.85
N LEU A 247 -3.00 -9.11 18.86
CA LEU A 247 -1.63 -8.66 19.03
C LEU A 247 -1.61 -7.22 19.56
N LEU A 248 -2.47 -6.33 19.03
CA LEU A 248 -2.55 -4.96 19.51
C LEU A 248 -2.93 -4.91 21.00
N LEU A 249 -4.01 -5.59 21.37
CA LEU A 249 -4.46 -5.66 22.77
C LEU A 249 -3.44 -6.31 23.70
N PHE A 250 -2.73 -7.33 23.23
CA PHE A 250 -1.68 -7.99 23.99
C PHE A 250 -0.51 -7.03 24.26
N LEU A 251 0.00 -6.37 23.22
CA LEU A 251 1.13 -5.45 23.33
C LEU A 251 0.77 -4.23 24.19
N ASP A 252 -0.43 -3.67 24.06
CA ASP A 252 -0.85 -2.53 24.87
C ASP A 252 -0.97 -2.89 26.36
N ARG A 253 -1.61 -4.02 26.67
CA ARG A 253 -1.84 -4.44 28.07
C ARG A 253 -0.57 -4.88 28.76
N PHE A 254 0.28 -5.65 28.09
CA PHE A 254 1.42 -6.30 28.72
C PHE A 254 2.73 -5.54 28.57
N VAL A 255 2.91 -4.78 27.49
CA VAL A 255 4.17 -4.12 27.16
C VAL A 255 4.07 -2.62 27.38
N ALA A 256 3.10 -1.93 26.77
CA ALA A 256 3.03 -0.46 26.83
C ALA A 256 2.80 0.06 28.26
N SER A 257 1.97 -0.63 29.06
CA SER A 257 1.70 -0.27 30.46
C SER A 257 2.92 -0.45 31.40
N ARG A 258 3.87 -1.32 31.03
CA ARG A 258 5.04 -1.68 31.86
C ARG A 258 6.35 -1.09 31.38
N ALA A 259 6.49 -0.82 30.08
CA ALA A 259 7.74 -0.36 29.48
C ALA A 259 8.03 1.12 29.73
N GLY A 260 7.02 1.93 30.05
CA GLY A 260 7.16 3.36 30.33
C GLY A 260 7.96 4.07 29.24
N ARG A 261 9.10 4.65 29.61
CA ARG A 261 10.01 5.38 28.70
C ARG A 261 10.75 4.52 27.67
N TYR A 262 10.80 3.19 27.84
CA TYR A 262 11.53 2.27 26.96
C TYR A 262 10.65 1.57 25.93
N ARG A 263 9.37 1.97 25.84
CA ARG A 263 8.39 1.39 24.93
C ARG A 263 8.88 1.36 23.47
N ASP A 264 9.35 2.49 22.97
CA ASP A 264 9.74 2.62 21.56
C ASP A 264 10.97 1.74 21.23
N LEU A 265 11.95 1.73 22.13
CA LEU A 265 13.15 0.87 22.04
C LEU A 265 12.75 -0.62 22.02
N PHE A 266 11.82 -1.04 22.88
CA PHE A 266 11.36 -2.42 22.88
C PHE A 266 10.72 -2.81 21.54
N PHE A 267 9.85 -1.96 20.99
CA PHE A 267 9.20 -2.24 19.70
C PHE A 267 10.18 -2.15 18.52
N ALA A 268 11.21 -1.31 18.59
CA ALA A 268 12.31 -1.31 17.63
C ALA A 268 13.06 -2.65 17.63
N LEU A 269 13.46 -3.14 18.81
CA LEU A 269 14.15 -4.42 18.94
C LEU A 269 13.28 -5.58 18.49
N LEU A 270 12.00 -5.58 18.85
CA LEU A 270 11.05 -6.62 18.45
C LEU A 270 10.80 -6.60 16.92
N GLY A 271 10.62 -5.41 16.34
CA GLY A 271 10.45 -5.23 14.90
C GLY A 271 11.69 -5.68 14.13
N GLY A 272 12.88 -5.23 14.56
CA GLY A 272 14.15 -5.63 13.97
C GLY A 272 14.42 -7.14 14.08
N ALA A 273 14.13 -7.75 15.23
CA ALA A 273 14.24 -9.19 15.42
C ALA A 273 13.25 -9.98 14.55
N THR A 274 12.04 -9.46 14.36
CA THR A 274 11.04 -10.06 13.48
C THR A 274 11.54 -10.05 12.04
N VAL A 275 11.93 -8.89 11.51
CA VAL A 275 12.43 -8.76 10.14
C VAL A 275 13.70 -9.59 9.94
N GLY A 276 14.64 -9.56 10.89
CA GLY A 276 15.84 -10.41 10.81
C GLY A 276 15.53 -11.90 10.74
N THR A 277 14.51 -12.36 11.49
CA THR A 277 14.05 -13.75 11.42
C THR A 277 13.37 -14.07 10.09
N LEU A 278 12.59 -13.13 9.53
CA LEU A 278 11.98 -13.28 8.20
C LEU A 278 13.06 -13.38 7.12
N LEU A 279 14.05 -12.48 7.14
CA LEU A 279 15.16 -12.48 6.19
C LEU A 279 16.00 -13.75 6.29
N TRP A 280 16.15 -14.33 7.49
CA TRP A 280 16.86 -15.59 7.66
C TRP A 280 16.06 -16.81 7.16
N GLN A 281 14.79 -16.94 7.54
CA GLN A 281 14.01 -18.16 7.27
C GLN A 281 13.29 -18.15 5.92
N ALA A 282 12.73 -17.01 5.53
CA ALA A 282 11.91 -16.87 4.34
C ALA A 282 11.97 -15.42 3.82
N PRO A 283 13.03 -15.00 3.10
CA PRO A 283 13.19 -13.64 2.57
C PRO A 283 11.95 -13.12 1.82
N ILE A 284 11.24 -14.01 1.11
CA ILE A 284 10.00 -13.69 0.38
C ILE A 284 8.85 -13.20 1.30
N ALA A 285 8.92 -13.50 2.59
CA ALA A 285 7.97 -13.02 3.59
C ALA A 285 8.31 -11.62 4.14
N ALA A 286 9.51 -11.10 3.90
CA ALA A 286 9.92 -9.74 4.26
C ALA A 286 9.50 -8.72 3.18
N PHE A 287 9.97 -7.47 3.32
CA PHE A 287 9.78 -6.38 2.37
C PHE A 287 8.30 -6.06 2.06
N SER A 288 8.07 -5.13 1.13
CA SER A 288 6.73 -4.69 0.72
C SER A 288 5.87 -5.82 0.17
N GLY A 289 6.49 -6.81 -0.46
CA GLY A 289 5.81 -7.91 -1.15
C GLY A 289 5.53 -7.64 -2.62
N HIS A 290 6.06 -6.54 -3.20
CA HIS A 290 5.92 -6.21 -4.62
C HIS A 290 6.40 -7.33 -5.54
N GLU A 291 7.63 -7.81 -5.32
CA GLU A 291 8.26 -8.88 -6.10
C GLU A 291 7.48 -10.19 -5.97
N MET A 292 6.95 -10.45 -4.77
CA MET A 292 6.12 -11.62 -4.51
C MET A 292 4.79 -11.55 -5.26
N VAL A 293 4.09 -10.41 -5.23
CA VAL A 293 2.86 -10.22 -6.01
C VAL A 293 3.16 -10.40 -7.50
N ALA A 294 4.19 -9.70 -8.01
CA ALA A 294 4.60 -9.80 -9.41
C ALA A 294 4.90 -11.25 -9.81
N ALA A 295 5.56 -12.01 -8.93
CA ALA A 295 5.89 -13.39 -9.19
C ALA A 295 4.66 -14.32 -9.22
N LEU A 296 3.73 -14.15 -8.27
CA LEU A 296 2.52 -14.97 -8.13
C LEU A 296 1.52 -14.73 -9.26
N ILE A 297 1.28 -13.46 -9.61
CA ILE A 297 0.38 -13.12 -10.73
C ILE A 297 0.96 -13.53 -12.08
N ASN A 298 2.25 -13.87 -12.16
CA ASN A 298 2.87 -14.39 -13.37
C ASN A 298 3.27 -15.88 -13.26
N GLY A 299 2.87 -16.58 -12.19
CA GLY A 299 3.16 -18.00 -12.01
C GLY A 299 4.65 -18.37 -12.07
N THR A 300 5.55 -17.43 -11.77
CA THR A 300 7.00 -17.61 -11.95
C THR A 300 7.69 -18.33 -10.79
N ILE A 301 7.04 -18.43 -9.64
CA ILE A 301 7.57 -19.12 -8.45
C ILE A 301 6.65 -20.28 -8.09
N PRO A 302 7.11 -21.54 -8.17
CA PRO A 302 6.36 -22.67 -7.63
C PRO A 302 6.44 -22.64 -6.11
N ILE A 303 5.34 -22.26 -5.45
CA ILE A 303 5.23 -22.24 -3.99
C ILE A 303 4.34 -23.38 -3.53
N SER A 304 4.89 -24.29 -2.73
CA SER A 304 4.07 -25.35 -2.11
C SER A 304 3.00 -24.75 -1.20
N LEU A 305 1.81 -25.37 -1.14
CA LEU A 305 0.71 -24.91 -0.28
C LEU A 305 1.12 -24.74 1.20
N LYS A 306 2.03 -25.59 1.70
CA LYS A 306 2.56 -25.47 3.08
C LYS A 306 3.39 -24.21 3.27
N LEU A 307 4.31 -23.93 2.33
CA LEU A 307 5.13 -22.73 2.38
C LEU A 307 4.27 -21.46 2.24
N LEU A 308 3.25 -21.50 1.38
CA LEU A 308 2.29 -20.42 1.20
C LEU A 308 1.59 -20.05 2.50
N LEU A 309 1.02 -21.04 3.21
CA LEU A 309 0.36 -20.80 4.50
C LEU A 309 1.31 -20.23 5.55
N LEU A 310 2.55 -20.73 5.60
CA LEU A 310 3.59 -20.20 6.48
C LEU A 310 3.89 -18.72 6.16
N VAL A 311 4.11 -18.38 4.88
CA VAL A 311 4.40 -17.02 4.45
C VAL A 311 3.22 -16.08 4.75
N VAL A 312 1.97 -16.52 4.57
CA VAL A 312 0.79 -15.74 4.95
C VAL A 312 0.84 -15.38 6.44
N LEU A 313 1.04 -16.35 7.33
CA LEU A 313 1.11 -16.12 8.78
C LEU A 313 2.26 -15.18 9.14
N LEU A 314 3.44 -15.40 8.56
CA LEU A 314 4.61 -14.56 8.76
C LEU A 314 4.37 -13.11 8.33
N ARG A 315 3.68 -12.88 7.21
CA ARG A 315 3.36 -11.53 6.73
C ARG A 315 2.30 -10.84 7.58
N ILE A 316 1.30 -11.56 8.09
CA ILE A 316 0.34 -11.01 9.05
C ILE A 316 1.08 -10.52 10.31
N LEU A 317 2.03 -11.31 10.83
CA LEU A 317 2.83 -10.91 11.99
C LEU A 317 3.79 -9.75 11.67
N GLY A 318 4.50 -9.83 10.54
CA GLY A 318 5.45 -8.82 10.10
C GLY A 318 4.80 -7.45 9.89
N THR A 319 3.63 -7.41 9.25
CA THR A 319 2.86 -6.16 9.05
C THR A 319 2.40 -5.57 10.39
N ALA A 320 1.86 -6.39 11.29
CA ALA A 320 1.39 -5.90 12.59
C ALA A 320 2.53 -5.38 13.48
N LEU A 321 3.69 -6.03 13.47
CA LEU A 321 4.86 -5.59 14.24
C LEU A 321 5.56 -4.38 13.60
N ALA A 322 5.54 -4.25 12.26
CA ALA A 322 6.04 -3.05 11.59
C ALA A 322 5.28 -1.79 12.02
N ILE A 323 3.95 -1.90 12.14
CA ILE A 323 3.09 -0.83 12.65
C ILE A 323 3.51 -0.43 14.08
N TYR A 324 3.68 -1.40 14.97
CA TYR A 324 4.12 -1.16 16.36
C TYR A 324 5.51 -0.56 16.49
N ALA A 325 6.42 -0.95 15.60
CA ALA A 325 7.77 -0.42 15.55
C ALA A 325 7.82 1.03 15.02
N ASN A 326 6.67 1.60 14.61
CA ASN A 326 6.54 2.88 13.90
C ASN A 326 7.32 2.91 12.58
N ALA A 327 7.34 1.79 11.85
CA ALA A 327 7.85 1.79 10.48
C ALA A 327 7.02 2.75 9.63
N VAL A 328 7.69 3.61 8.86
CA VAL A 328 7.03 4.59 8.00
C VAL A 328 6.80 3.95 6.65
N GLY A 329 5.54 3.67 6.33
CA GLY A 329 5.15 3.09 5.04
C GLY A 329 3.67 2.70 4.98
N GLY A 330 3.17 2.50 3.76
CA GLY A 330 1.78 2.13 3.51
C GLY A 330 1.50 0.65 3.78
N LEU A 331 0.22 0.29 3.87
CA LEU A 331 -0.20 -1.12 4.01
C LEU A 331 -0.70 -1.74 2.69
N PHE A 332 -0.71 -0.97 1.60
CA PHE A 332 -1.35 -1.36 0.35
C PHE A 332 -0.71 -2.63 -0.25
N LEU A 333 0.58 -2.61 -0.63
CA LEU A 333 1.30 -3.78 -1.12
C LEU A 333 1.36 -4.94 -0.11
N PRO A 334 1.63 -4.71 1.21
CA PRO A 334 1.58 -5.81 2.17
C PRO A 334 0.24 -6.54 2.21
N LEU A 335 -0.89 -5.82 2.11
CA LEU A 335 -2.21 -6.43 2.03
C LEU A 335 -2.44 -7.16 0.69
N MET A 336 -2.04 -6.54 -0.43
CA MET A 336 -2.09 -7.21 -1.74
C MET A 336 -1.31 -8.51 -1.75
N SER A 337 -0.14 -8.51 -1.13
CA SER A 337 0.75 -9.66 -1.10
C SER A 337 0.20 -10.84 -0.29
N ILE A 338 -0.50 -10.56 0.82
CA ILE A 338 -1.24 -11.58 1.59
C ILE A 338 -2.39 -12.13 0.74
N GLY A 339 -3.17 -11.24 0.12
CA GLY A 339 -4.26 -11.61 -0.77
C GLY A 339 -3.80 -12.45 -1.97
N ALA A 340 -2.65 -12.11 -2.57
CA ALA A 340 -2.07 -12.81 -3.70
C ALA A 340 -1.70 -14.25 -3.34
N LEU A 341 -1.09 -14.46 -2.17
CA LEU A 341 -0.78 -15.80 -1.67
C LEU A 341 -2.07 -16.61 -1.49
N ILE A 342 -3.05 -16.07 -0.77
CA ILE A 342 -4.31 -16.78 -0.49
C ILE A 342 -5.01 -17.15 -1.80
N GLY A 343 -5.09 -16.20 -2.74
CA GLY A 343 -5.68 -16.41 -4.05
C GLY A 343 -4.93 -17.45 -4.88
N TYR A 344 -3.61 -17.36 -4.96
CA TYR A 344 -2.79 -18.33 -5.69
C TYR A 344 -3.02 -19.75 -5.16
N GLY A 345 -2.93 -19.95 -3.84
CA GLY A 345 -3.14 -21.25 -3.21
C GLY A 345 -4.57 -21.78 -3.40
N TYR A 346 -5.56 -20.89 -3.40
CA TYR A 346 -6.94 -21.26 -3.72
C TYR A 346 -7.09 -21.72 -5.17
N GLY A 347 -6.49 -21.02 -6.14
CA GLY A 347 -6.53 -21.42 -7.54
C GLY A 347 -5.84 -22.76 -7.81
N GLU A 348 -4.69 -23.01 -7.17
CA GLU A 348 -4.03 -24.33 -7.20
C GLU A 348 -4.96 -25.44 -6.64
N ALA A 349 -5.64 -25.17 -5.52
CA ALA A 349 -6.56 -26.12 -4.92
C ALA A 349 -7.80 -26.37 -5.81
N LEU A 350 -8.34 -25.34 -6.47
CA LEU A 350 -9.44 -25.50 -7.42
C LEU A 350 -9.05 -26.40 -8.59
N GLN A 351 -7.87 -26.18 -9.15
CA GLN A 351 -7.39 -26.97 -10.28
C GLN A 351 -7.17 -28.44 -9.89
N LEU A 352 -6.59 -28.69 -8.72
CA LEU A 352 -6.26 -30.04 -8.25
C LEU A 352 -7.47 -30.84 -7.76
N TYR A 353 -8.41 -30.21 -7.03
CA TYR A 353 -9.47 -30.92 -6.32
C TYR A 353 -10.88 -30.73 -6.91
N ALA A 354 -11.15 -29.60 -7.58
CA ALA A 354 -12.47 -29.29 -8.10
C ALA A 354 -12.57 -29.47 -9.63
N GLY A 355 -11.44 -29.61 -10.33
CA GLY A 355 -11.41 -29.77 -11.79
C GLY A 355 -11.92 -28.56 -12.57
N ILE A 356 -12.02 -27.39 -11.94
CA ILE A 356 -12.44 -26.15 -12.59
C ILE A 356 -11.23 -25.61 -13.39
N PRO A 357 -11.36 -25.33 -14.69
CA PRO A 357 -10.26 -24.95 -15.56
C PRO A 357 -9.88 -23.47 -15.38
N VAL A 358 -9.41 -23.11 -14.19
CA VAL A 358 -8.93 -21.77 -13.85
C VAL A 358 -7.44 -21.80 -13.54
N HIS A 359 -6.79 -20.65 -13.75
CA HIS A 359 -5.37 -20.51 -13.45
C HIS A 359 -5.13 -19.88 -12.07
N SER A 360 -4.16 -20.42 -11.32
CA SER A 360 -3.77 -19.93 -10.00
C SER A 360 -3.29 -18.49 -9.99
N TYR A 361 -2.56 -18.07 -11.03
CA TYR A 361 -2.08 -16.69 -11.19
C TYR A 361 -3.23 -15.66 -11.32
N ALA A 362 -4.37 -16.04 -11.90
CA ALA A 362 -5.52 -15.15 -12.01
C ALA A 362 -6.16 -14.94 -10.63
N PHE A 363 -6.28 -16.01 -9.84
CA PHE A 363 -6.74 -15.90 -8.46
C PHE A 363 -5.74 -15.18 -7.55
N ALA A 364 -4.45 -15.22 -7.84
CA ALA A 364 -3.47 -14.36 -7.16
C ALA A 364 -3.80 -12.86 -7.37
N ALA A 365 -4.11 -12.45 -8.61
CA ALA A 365 -4.51 -11.07 -8.89
C ALA A 365 -5.85 -10.70 -8.24
N ILE A 366 -6.87 -11.57 -8.33
CA ILE A 366 -8.17 -11.38 -7.66
C ILE A 366 -7.97 -11.24 -6.15
N GLY A 367 -7.25 -12.19 -5.54
CA GLY A 367 -6.98 -12.20 -4.11
C GLY A 367 -6.23 -10.96 -3.64
N ALA A 368 -5.22 -10.51 -4.40
CA ALA A 368 -4.46 -9.30 -4.09
C ALA A 368 -5.37 -8.07 -4.00
N SER A 369 -6.18 -7.85 -5.04
CA SER A 369 -7.08 -6.71 -5.11
C SER A 369 -8.20 -6.79 -4.08
N VAL A 370 -8.83 -7.95 -3.91
CA VAL A 370 -9.94 -8.12 -2.94
C VAL A 370 -9.46 -7.91 -1.51
N PHE A 371 -8.34 -8.52 -1.11
CA PHE A 371 -7.87 -8.44 0.27
C PHE A 371 -7.51 -6.99 0.65
N MET A 372 -6.77 -6.30 -0.23
CA MET A 372 -6.46 -4.89 -0.05
C MET A 372 -7.72 -4.02 -0.08
N GLY A 373 -8.61 -4.21 -1.05
CA GLY A 373 -9.83 -3.42 -1.22
C GLY A 373 -10.77 -3.51 -0.02
N VAL A 374 -10.93 -4.70 0.56
CA VAL A 374 -11.78 -4.92 1.74
C VAL A 374 -11.14 -4.30 2.99
N VAL A 375 -9.86 -4.55 3.26
CA VAL A 375 -9.20 -4.06 4.48
C VAL A 375 -9.06 -2.53 4.47
N MET A 376 -8.69 -1.95 3.32
CA MET A 376 -8.53 -0.50 3.17
C MET A 376 -9.85 0.24 2.95
N ARG A 377 -10.93 -0.51 2.66
CA ARG A 377 -12.27 0.01 2.34
C ARG A 377 -12.26 0.88 1.09
N LEU A 378 -11.58 0.36 0.07
CA LEU A 378 -11.40 0.97 -1.25
C LEU A 378 -11.81 -0.01 -2.37
N PRO A 379 -13.07 -0.50 -2.41
CA PRO A 379 -13.52 -1.47 -3.40
C PRO A 379 -13.40 -0.97 -4.85
N LEU A 380 -13.70 0.30 -5.14
CA LEU A 380 -13.57 0.84 -6.50
C LEU A 380 -12.09 0.88 -6.92
N THR A 381 -11.23 1.38 -6.04
CA THR A 381 -9.78 1.42 -6.27
C THR A 381 -9.22 0.01 -6.51
N ALA A 382 -9.69 -0.99 -5.78
CA ALA A 382 -9.27 -2.38 -5.95
C ALA A 382 -9.66 -2.96 -7.33
N VAL A 383 -10.87 -2.67 -7.81
CA VAL A 383 -11.32 -3.11 -9.14
C VAL A 383 -10.51 -2.43 -10.24
N VAL A 384 -10.27 -1.13 -10.10
CA VAL A 384 -9.49 -0.36 -11.08
C VAL A 384 -8.02 -0.77 -11.09
N LEU A 385 -7.45 -1.07 -9.92
CA LEU A 385 -6.10 -1.61 -9.84
C LEU A 385 -6.01 -2.98 -10.51
N ALA A 386 -6.98 -3.88 -10.27
CA ALA A 386 -7.05 -5.16 -10.97
C ALA A 386 -7.14 -4.96 -12.49
N LEU A 387 -7.86 -3.93 -12.94
CA LEU A 387 -7.96 -3.56 -14.35
C LEU A 387 -6.63 -3.09 -14.92
N GLU A 388 -5.93 -2.16 -14.26
CA GLU A 388 -4.69 -1.58 -14.80
C GLU A 388 -3.49 -2.52 -14.70
N ILE A 389 -3.46 -3.44 -13.73
CA ILE A 389 -2.40 -4.46 -13.64
C ILE A 389 -2.65 -5.59 -14.65
N THR A 390 -3.91 -6.00 -14.84
CA THR A 390 -4.22 -7.25 -15.57
C THR A 390 -4.76 -7.09 -16.98
N TYR A 391 -5.49 -5.99 -17.25
CA TYR A 391 -6.22 -5.78 -18.49
C TYR A 391 -7.13 -6.96 -18.91
N ASP A 392 -7.61 -7.77 -17.95
CA ASP A 392 -8.33 -9.02 -18.21
C ASP A 392 -9.73 -9.04 -17.54
N TYR A 393 -10.79 -9.21 -18.34
CA TYR A 393 -12.16 -9.25 -17.81
C TYR A 393 -12.44 -10.43 -16.89
N ASN A 394 -11.70 -11.54 -17.04
CA ASN A 394 -11.78 -12.72 -16.18
C ASN A 394 -11.18 -12.48 -14.80
N ILE A 395 -10.52 -11.34 -14.59
CA ILE A 395 -10.02 -10.89 -13.29
C ILE A 395 -10.83 -9.70 -12.80
N ILE A 396 -11.11 -8.72 -13.67
CA ILE A 396 -11.80 -7.47 -13.31
C ILE A 396 -13.21 -7.75 -12.78
N VAL A 397 -14.04 -8.50 -13.53
CA VAL A 397 -15.44 -8.75 -13.16
C VAL A 397 -15.53 -9.60 -11.89
N PRO A 398 -14.81 -10.74 -11.78
CA PRO A 398 -14.74 -11.50 -10.54
C PRO A 398 -14.24 -10.69 -9.34
N THR A 399 -13.25 -9.82 -9.51
CA THR A 399 -12.76 -8.92 -8.46
C THR A 399 -13.88 -7.99 -7.98
N ALA A 400 -14.62 -7.37 -8.89
CA ALA A 400 -15.70 -6.44 -8.54
C ALA A 400 -16.81 -7.11 -7.72
N VAL A 401 -17.25 -8.31 -8.13
CA VAL A 401 -18.25 -9.06 -7.38
C VAL A 401 -17.71 -9.48 -6.02
N THR A 402 -16.50 -10.04 -5.99
CA THR A 402 -15.90 -10.61 -4.78
C THR A 402 -15.59 -9.53 -3.74
N VAL A 403 -15.01 -8.39 -4.14
CA VAL A 403 -14.64 -7.32 -3.21
C VAL A 403 -15.86 -6.68 -2.55
N VAL A 404 -16.95 -6.47 -3.29
CA VAL A 404 -18.18 -5.87 -2.78
C VAL A 404 -18.89 -6.82 -1.82
N LEU A 405 -19.08 -8.07 -2.22
CA LEU A 405 -19.77 -9.06 -1.37
C LEU A 405 -18.95 -9.37 -0.11
N THR A 406 -17.65 -9.57 -0.25
CA THR A 406 -16.75 -9.82 0.89
C THR A 406 -16.71 -8.62 1.82
N GLY A 407 -16.61 -7.39 1.29
CA GLY A 407 -16.64 -6.16 2.07
C GLY A 407 -17.95 -6.00 2.85
N PHE A 408 -19.09 -6.22 2.20
CA PHE A 408 -20.41 -6.17 2.85
C PHE A 408 -20.54 -7.19 3.99
N LEU A 409 -20.10 -8.43 3.78
CA LEU A 409 -20.13 -9.48 4.81
C LEU A 409 -19.20 -9.15 5.97
N MET A 410 -17.99 -8.68 5.69
CA MET A 410 -17.03 -8.28 6.72
C MET A 410 -17.53 -7.12 7.59
N ASP A 411 -18.18 -6.11 7.00
CA ASP A 411 -18.74 -4.98 7.74
C ASP A 411 -19.87 -5.41 8.69
N ARG A 412 -20.66 -6.42 8.33
CA ARG A 412 -21.72 -6.99 9.17
C ARG A 412 -21.17 -7.80 10.34
N ILE A 413 -20.07 -8.53 10.14
CA ILE A 413 -19.52 -9.46 11.13
C ILE A 413 -18.58 -8.73 12.10
N PHE A 414 -17.72 -7.84 11.60
CA PHE A 414 -16.59 -7.30 12.38
C PHE A 414 -16.69 -5.79 12.65
N HIS A 415 -17.75 -5.11 12.18
CA HIS A 415 -17.91 -3.65 12.24
C HIS A 415 -16.59 -2.94 11.94
N ILE A 416 -16.01 -3.24 10.78
CA ILE A 416 -14.75 -2.63 10.39
C ILE A 416 -14.94 -1.11 10.50
N ARG A 417 -13.95 -0.41 11.04
CA ARG A 417 -13.87 1.05 10.95
C ARG A 417 -12.80 1.36 9.91
N LYS A 418 -12.96 2.47 9.19
CA LYS A 418 -11.92 2.93 8.29
C LYS A 418 -10.69 3.17 9.16
N LEU A 419 -9.58 2.50 8.88
CA LEU A 419 -8.36 2.60 9.69
C LEU A 419 -7.99 4.08 9.84
N ALA A 420 -8.16 4.62 11.05
CA ALA A 420 -7.61 5.92 11.41
C ALA A 420 -6.22 5.69 11.99
N ALA A 421 -5.23 6.52 11.67
CA ALA A 421 -3.89 6.47 12.24
C ALA A 421 -3.87 6.68 13.76
N ASN A 422 -4.97 7.14 14.35
CA ASN A 422 -5.15 7.20 15.81
C ASN A 422 -5.49 5.84 16.45
N GLU A 423 -5.76 4.80 15.64
CA GLU A 423 -5.93 3.41 16.10
C GLU A 423 -4.63 2.58 15.91
N VAL A 424 -3.48 3.25 15.70
CA VAL A 424 -2.13 2.69 15.53
C VAL A 424 -1.16 3.15 16.62
#